data_AF-A0A1H6UIP8-F1
#
_entry.id   AF-A0A1H6UIP8-F1
#
_cell.length_a   1.000
_cell.length_b   1.000
_cell.length_c   1.000
_cell.angle_alpha   90.00
_cell.angle_beta   90.00
_cell.angle_gamma   90.00
#
_symmetry.space_group_name_H-M   'P 1'
#
loop_
_entity.id
_entity.type
_entity.pdbx_description
1 polymer ?
#
loop_
_entity_poly.entity_id
_entity_poly.type
_entity_poly.pdbx_seq_one_letter_code
_entity_poly.pdbx_strand_id
1 'polypeptide(L)'
;MRRFLALLCLTVASPTWANASGATYHCNFGKYGSIIIDTRSPDASISINGRRREAQSGSYFYQTRDGEEVVMFGPDMRYWEYKGVRDMHCSRRSNGKPSR
;
A
#
# COMPACT_ATOMS: atom_id res chain seq x y z
N MET A 1 57.08 -4.77 9.28
CA MET A 1 55.76 -4.25 9.71
C MET A 1 54.89 -4.08 8.47
N ARG A 2 53.99 -5.03 8.17
CA ARG A 2 53.06 -4.94 7.03
C ARG A 2 51.66 -4.66 7.55
N ARG A 3 51.14 -3.47 7.26
CA ARG A 3 49.76 -3.08 7.57
C ARG A 3 48.85 -3.66 6.49
N PHE A 4 48.04 -4.65 6.82
CA PHE A 4 46.91 -5.06 6.00
C PHE A 4 45.72 -4.16 6.34
N LEU A 5 45.45 -3.17 5.48
CA LEU A 5 44.13 -2.53 5.44
C LEU A 5 43.22 -3.48 4.65
N ALA A 6 42.35 -4.20 5.35
CA ALA A 6 41.25 -4.91 4.71
C ALA A 6 40.08 -3.93 4.56
N LEU A 7 39.73 -3.61 3.32
CA LEU A 7 38.52 -2.89 2.95
C LEU A 7 37.30 -3.60 3.56
N LEU A 8 36.58 -2.91 4.45
CA LEU A 8 35.22 -3.25 4.82
C LEU A 8 34.33 -3.07 3.59
N CYS A 9 34.11 -4.17 2.86
CA CYS A 9 33.12 -4.26 1.83
C CYS A 9 31.74 -4.05 2.47
N LEU A 10 31.16 -2.86 2.31
CA LEU A 10 29.77 -2.58 2.63
C LEU A 10 28.92 -3.53 1.79
N THR A 11 28.47 -4.61 2.42
CA THR A 11 27.48 -5.50 1.84
C THR A 11 26.21 -4.65 1.69
N VAL A 12 25.92 -4.30 0.44
CA VAL A 12 24.66 -3.68 0.06
C VAL A 12 23.58 -4.66 0.51
N ALA A 13 22.83 -4.30 1.55
CA ALA A 13 21.70 -5.10 1.99
C ALA A 13 20.72 -5.14 0.82
N SER A 14 20.71 -6.26 0.09
CA SER A 14 19.71 -6.54 -0.93
C SER A 14 18.34 -6.28 -0.29
N PRO A 15 17.43 -5.52 -0.93
CA PRO A 15 16.09 -5.35 -0.39
C PRO A 15 15.53 -6.75 -0.22
N THR A 16 15.34 -7.15 1.04
CA THR A 16 14.55 -8.32 1.34
C THR A 16 13.18 -7.97 0.80
N TRP A 17 12.76 -8.67 -0.25
CA TRP A 17 11.38 -8.66 -0.70
C TRP A 17 10.58 -9.29 0.44
N ALA A 18 10.36 -8.50 1.49
CA ALA A 18 9.56 -8.84 2.63
C ALA A 18 8.22 -9.25 2.05
N ASN A 19 7.75 -10.43 2.46
CA ASN A 19 6.46 -10.98 2.06
C ASN A 19 5.45 -9.83 1.98
N ALA A 20 5.03 -9.45 0.77
CA ALA A 20 4.07 -8.38 0.58
C ALA A 20 2.69 -8.87 1.02
N SER A 21 2.52 -9.02 2.33
CA SER A 21 1.23 -9.27 2.96
C SER A 21 0.37 -8.03 2.74
N GLY A 22 -0.87 -8.26 2.33
CA GLY A 22 -1.80 -7.20 1.99
C GLY A 22 -3.05 -7.76 1.35
N ALA A 23 -3.98 -6.88 1.05
CA ALA A 23 -5.19 -7.19 0.31
C ALA A 23 -5.51 -6.05 -0.64
N THR A 24 -6.22 -6.38 -1.71
CA THR A 24 -6.83 -5.40 -2.59
C THR A 24 -8.29 -5.26 -2.21
N TYR A 25 -8.71 -4.03 -1.99
CA TYR A 25 -10.08 -3.64 -1.72
C TYR A 25 -10.64 -2.94 -2.94
N HIS A 26 -11.84 -3.32 -3.38
CA HIS A 26 -12.59 -2.60 -4.40
C HIS A 26 -13.81 -2.01 -3.72
N CYS A 27 -13.83 -0.68 -3.62
CA CYS A 27 -14.90 0.07 -2.97
C CYS A 27 -15.62 0.95 -3.99
N ASN A 28 -16.91 1.21 -3.78
CA ASN A 28 -17.71 2.11 -4.59
C ASN A 28 -18.21 3.29 -3.73
N PHE A 29 -17.72 4.48 -4.05
CA PHE A 29 -18.00 5.71 -3.28
C PHE A 29 -19.04 6.60 -3.96
N GLY A 30 -20.06 5.98 -4.58
CA GLY A 30 -21.18 6.69 -5.22
C GLY A 30 -20.70 7.64 -6.30
N LYS A 31 -20.81 8.95 -6.05
CA LYS A 31 -20.42 10.01 -7.01
C LYS A 31 -18.93 9.99 -7.40
N TYR A 32 -18.07 9.38 -6.59
CA TYR A 32 -16.64 9.25 -6.87
C TYR A 32 -16.28 7.96 -7.61
N GLY A 33 -17.26 7.08 -7.83
CA GLY A 33 -17.07 5.83 -8.55
C GLY A 33 -16.27 4.78 -7.78
N SER A 34 -15.71 3.84 -8.55
CA SER A 34 -14.95 2.71 -8.02
C SER A 34 -13.50 3.12 -7.73
N ILE A 35 -13.04 2.79 -6.53
CA ILE A 35 -11.67 3.01 -6.08
C ILE A 35 -11.07 1.67 -5.65
N ILE A 36 -9.87 1.39 -6.14
CA ILE A 36 -9.13 0.17 -5.81
C ILE A 36 -7.98 0.55 -4.87
N ILE A 37 -7.92 -0.11 -3.72
CA ILE A 37 -6.93 0.17 -2.68
C ILE A 37 -6.11 -1.09 -2.46
N ASP A 38 -4.84 -1.03 -2.81
CA ASP A 38 -3.89 -2.13 -2.67
C ASP A 38 -3.04 -1.86 -1.43
N THR A 39 -3.19 -2.71 -0.41
CA THR A 39 -2.53 -2.52 0.89
C THR A 39 -1.18 -3.25 1.00
N ARG A 40 -0.68 -3.83 -0.10
CA ARG A 40 0.64 -4.47 -0.11
C ARG A 40 1.72 -3.51 0.34
N SER A 41 2.55 -3.93 1.28
CA SER A 41 3.81 -3.25 1.58
C SER A 41 4.95 -3.95 0.83
N PRO A 42 5.89 -3.23 0.20
CA PRO A 42 6.00 -1.76 0.14
C PRO A 42 5.15 -1.11 -0.97
N ASP A 43 4.48 -1.89 -1.81
CA ASP A 43 3.88 -1.46 -3.08
C ASP A 43 2.42 -0.95 -2.96
N ALA A 44 2.11 -0.23 -1.88
CA ALA A 44 0.75 0.20 -1.61
C ALA A 44 0.31 1.19 -2.68
N SER A 45 -0.98 1.16 -3.05
CA SER A 45 -1.47 2.04 -4.10
C SER A 45 -2.95 2.32 -3.99
N ILE A 46 -3.36 3.43 -4.60
CA ILE A 46 -4.76 3.83 -4.75
C ILE A 46 -5.01 4.02 -6.25
N SER A 47 -6.05 3.39 -6.78
CA SER A 47 -6.49 3.59 -8.17
C SER A 47 -7.86 4.25 -8.19
N ILE A 48 -7.92 5.44 -8.80
CA ILE A 48 -9.14 6.24 -8.94
C ILE A 48 -9.35 6.49 -10.44
N ASN A 49 -10.55 6.23 -10.95
CA ASN A 49 -10.86 6.36 -12.38
C ASN A 49 -9.87 5.61 -13.29
N GLY A 50 -9.42 4.42 -12.85
CA GLY A 50 -8.46 3.58 -13.57
C GLY A 50 -7.00 4.03 -13.50
N ARG A 51 -6.68 5.16 -12.84
CA ARG A 51 -5.30 5.65 -12.68
C ARG A 51 -4.73 5.18 -11.34
N ARG A 52 -3.77 4.25 -11.39
CA ARG A 52 -3.04 3.76 -10.21
C ARG A 52 -1.96 4.77 -9.80
N ARG A 53 -1.94 5.13 -8.52
CA ARG A 53 -0.92 5.97 -7.89
C ARG A 53 -0.34 5.25 -6.68
N GLU A 54 0.99 5.34 -6.52
CA GLU A 54 1.66 4.83 -5.33
C GLU A 54 1.15 5.54 -4.08
N ALA A 55 1.01 4.78 -3.00
CA ALA A 55 0.50 5.27 -1.74
C ALA A 55 1.40 4.85 -0.58
N GLN A 56 1.27 5.57 0.53
CA GLN A 56 1.86 5.25 1.82
C GLN A 56 0.76 4.99 2.83
N SER A 57 1.03 4.09 3.78
CA SER A 57 0.10 3.76 4.87
C SER A 57 0.37 4.63 6.10
N GLY A 58 -0.70 5.10 6.74
CA GLY A 58 -0.70 5.61 8.10
C GLY A 58 -1.53 4.73 9.03
N SER A 59 -1.78 5.19 10.26
CA SER A 59 -2.51 4.40 11.27
C SER A 59 -3.93 4.00 10.85
N TYR A 60 -4.62 4.85 10.09
CA TYR A 60 -6.02 4.66 9.68
C TYR A 60 -6.30 5.12 8.25
N PHE A 61 -5.25 5.26 7.43
CA PHE A 61 -5.39 5.77 6.07
C PHE A 61 -4.33 5.21 5.12
N TYR A 62 -4.63 5.31 3.82
CA TYR A 62 -3.65 5.28 2.74
C TYR A 62 -3.72 6.61 2.01
N GLN A 63 -2.56 7.19 1.72
CA GLN A 63 -2.42 8.47 1.03
C GLN A 63 -1.51 8.31 -0.18
N THR A 64 -1.88 8.87 -1.33
CA THR A 64 -0.99 8.89 -2.49
C THR A 64 0.29 9.65 -2.19
N ARG A 65 1.43 9.28 -2.81
CA ARG A 65 2.72 9.92 -2.51
C ARG A 65 2.79 11.41 -2.85
N ASP A 66 1.96 11.87 -3.79
CA ASP A 66 1.74 13.28 -4.12
C ASP A 66 0.90 14.03 -3.05
N GLY A 67 0.30 13.31 -2.10
CA GLY A 67 -0.54 13.86 -1.04
C GLY A 67 -1.97 14.21 -1.48
N GLU A 68 -2.31 14.08 -2.76
CA GLU A 68 -3.57 14.57 -3.32
C GLU A 68 -4.79 13.75 -2.91
N GLU A 69 -4.64 12.45 -2.69
CA GLU A 69 -5.74 11.56 -2.36
C GLU A 69 -5.47 10.83 -1.06
N VAL A 70 -6.52 10.75 -0.25
CA VAL A 70 -6.51 10.01 1.01
C VAL A 70 -7.77 9.15 1.06
N VAL A 71 -7.57 7.86 1.33
CA VAL A 71 -8.64 6.94 1.72
C VAL A 71 -8.43 6.55 3.18
N MET A 72 -9.48 6.63 3.97
CA MET A 72 -9.45 6.24 5.39
C MET A 72 -10.14 4.89 5.56
N PHE A 73 -9.82 4.17 6.63
CA PHE A 73 -10.51 2.95 6.99
C PHE A 73 -10.91 2.96 8.46
N GLY A 74 -12.06 2.35 8.75
CA GLY A 74 -12.52 2.13 10.11
C GLY A 74 -11.78 1.01 10.83
N PRO A 75 -12.09 0.78 12.11
CA PRO A 75 -11.57 -0.36 12.87
C PRO A 75 -11.72 -1.68 12.10
N ASP A 76 -10.67 -2.49 12.14
CA ASP A 76 -10.57 -3.77 11.43
C ASP A 76 -10.83 -3.70 9.91
N MET A 77 -10.68 -2.52 9.31
CA MET A 77 -11.02 -2.24 7.90
C MET A 77 -12.48 -2.61 7.56
N ARG A 78 -13.40 -2.48 8.53
CA ARG A 78 -14.83 -2.80 8.36
C ARG A 78 -15.54 -1.89 7.36
N TYR A 79 -15.06 -0.66 7.23
CA TYR A 79 -15.50 0.27 6.20
C TYR A 79 -14.31 1.05 5.67
N TRP A 80 -14.46 1.56 4.45
CA TRP A 80 -13.55 2.53 3.86
C TRP A 80 -14.27 3.85 3.66
N GLU A 81 -13.52 4.95 3.67
CA GLU A 81 -14.04 6.30 3.50
C GLU A 81 -13.17 7.07 2.51
N TYR A 82 -13.81 7.76 1.57
CA TYR A 82 -13.17 8.63 0.61
C TYR A 82 -13.97 9.92 0.47
N LYS A 83 -13.33 11.06 0.74
CA LYS A 83 -13.94 12.40 0.68
C LYS A 83 -15.30 12.49 1.41
N GLY A 84 -15.36 11.88 2.61
CA GLY A 84 -16.55 11.87 3.49
C GLY A 84 -17.64 10.87 3.10
N VAL A 85 -17.47 10.08 2.04
CA VAL A 85 -18.39 9.01 1.64
C VAL A 85 -17.84 7.67 2.10
N ARG A 86 -18.68 6.85 2.74
CA ARG A 86 -18.31 5.53 3.25
C ARG A 86 -18.81 4.41 2.36
N ASP A 87 -18.02 3.35 2.30
CA ASP A 87 -18.42 2.06 1.77
C ASP A 87 -18.12 0.96 2.79
N MET A 88 -19.17 0.20 3.16
CA MET A 88 -19.11 -0.94 4.08
C MET A 88 -19.05 -2.29 3.34
N HIS A 89 -19.18 -2.28 2.02
CA HIS A 89 -19.34 -3.47 1.18
C HIS A 89 -18.19 -3.66 0.19
N CYS A 90 -17.02 -3.11 0.51
CA CYS A 90 -15.84 -3.28 -0.32
C CYS A 90 -15.52 -4.77 -0.49
N SER A 91 -15.31 -5.21 -1.73
CA SER A 91 -14.83 -6.57 -1.96
C SER A 91 -13.35 -6.66 -1.61
N ARG A 92 -12.95 -7.71 -0.89
CA ARG A 92 -11.59 -7.92 -0.42
C ARG A 92 -10.98 -9.14 -1.10
N ARG A 93 -9.82 -8.95 -1.72
CA ARG A 93 -8.99 -10.03 -2.26
C ARG A 93 -7.64 -10.04 -1.55
N SER A 94 -7.35 -11.12 -0.82
CA SER A 94 -6.00 -11.30 -0.26
C SER A 94 -4.97 -11.36 -1.38
N ASN A 95 -3.88 -10.61 -1.23
CA ASN A 95 -2.75 -10.74 -2.14
C ASN A 95 -1.98 -12.00 -1.74
N GLY A 96 -1.79 -12.91 -2.69
CA GLY A 96 -1.00 -14.12 -2.46
C GLY A 96 0.44 -13.78 -2.10
N LYS A 97 1.18 -14.75 -1.55
CA LYS A 97 2.63 -14.62 -1.45
C LYS A 97 3.19 -14.34 -2.85
N PRO A 98 4.17 -13.44 -3.01
CA PRO A 98 4.89 -13.31 -4.26
C PRO A 98 5.39 -14.71 -4.67
N SER A 99 5.06 -15.15 -5.89
CA SER A 99 5.60 -16.40 -6.44
C SER A 99 7.12 -16.28 -6.50
N ARG A 100 7.82 -17.21 -5.84
CA ARG A 100 9.28 -17.32 -5.82
C ARG A 100 9.84 -17.54 -7.22
#